data_AF-J9AF14-F1
#
_entry.id   AF-J9AF14-F1
#
_cell.length_a   1.000
_cell.length_b   1.000
_cell.length_c   1.000
_cell.angle_alpha   90.00
_cell.angle_beta   90.00
_cell.angle_gamma   90.00
#
_symmetry.space_group_name_H-M   'P 1'
#
loop_
_entity.id
_entity.type
_entity.pdbx_description
1 polymer ?
#
loop_
_entity_poly.entity_id
_entity_poly.type
_entity_poly.pdbx_seq_one_letter_code
_entity_poly.pdbx_strand_id
1 'polypeptide(L)'
;IDTDDLMAKGKSDSKGHFRISGYTSEITTIDPKLNIYHDCNDNWVPCQRKISVMIPDKYVSSGKTPKQFYNAGNIELSGKFKGETRDCVH
;
A
#
# COMPACT_ATOMS: atom_id res chain seq x y z
N ILE A 1 11.51 -14.38 -13.00
CA ILE A 1 10.89 -14.30 -11.66
C ILE A 1 10.63 -12.84 -11.47
N ASP A 2 9.37 -12.46 -11.64
CA ASP A 2 8.91 -11.10 -11.45
C ASP A 2 8.69 -10.94 -9.95
N THR A 3 9.63 -10.28 -9.28
CA THR A 3 9.52 -9.96 -7.86
C THR A 3 8.65 -8.73 -7.75
N ASP A 4 7.64 -8.73 -6.87
CA ASP A 4 6.85 -7.53 -6.56
C ASP A 4 7.79 -6.31 -6.35
N ASP A 5 7.83 -5.40 -7.32
CA ASP A 5 8.72 -4.24 -7.28
C ASP A 5 8.20 -3.20 -6.28
N LEU A 6 9.08 -2.74 -5.39
CA LEU A 6 8.77 -1.60 -4.53
C LEU A 6 8.76 -0.31 -5.36
N MET A 7 7.58 0.11 -5.80
CA MET A 7 7.43 1.34 -6.60
C MET A 7 7.58 2.63 -5.79
N ALA A 8 7.12 2.63 -4.53
CA ALA A 8 7.18 3.78 -3.63
C ALA A 8 6.95 3.37 -2.18
N LYS A 9 7.48 4.18 -1.25
CA LYS A 9 7.23 4.07 0.19
C LYS A 9 7.00 5.46 0.80
N GLY A 10 6.13 5.54 1.80
CA GLY A 10 5.85 6.76 2.55
C GLY A 10 5.26 6.46 3.92
N LYS A 11 5.02 7.51 4.72
CA LYS A 11 4.29 7.45 5.99
C LYS A 11 3.13 8.43 5.94
N SER A 12 2.04 8.12 6.62
CA SER A 12 0.98 9.08 6.86
C SER A 12 1.48 10.25 7.72
N ASP A 13 0.82 11.39 7.59
CA ASP A 13 1.02 12.53 8.47
C ASP A 13 0.39 12.28 9.86
N SER A 14 0.52 13.26 10.76
CA SER A 14 -0.04 13.17 12.12
C SER A 14 -1.57 13.11 12.17
N LYS A 15 -2.26 13.38 11.06
CA LYS A 15 -3.71 13.27 10.91
C LYS A 15 -4.12 11.97 10.19
N GLY A 16 -3.17 11.10 9.84
CA GLY A 16 -3.42 9.86 9.14
C GLY A 16 -3.54 10.01 7.62
N HIS A 17 -3.34 11.21 7.05
CA HIS A 17 -3.42 11.39 5.61
C HIS A 17 -2.14 10.90 4.93
N PHE A 18 -2.29 10.27 3.77
CA PHE A 18 -1.18 9.91 2.90
C PHE A 18 -1.56 10.11 1.44
N ARG A 19 -0.55 10.39 0.61
CA ARG A 19 -0.64 10.34 -0.84
C ARG A 19 0.66 9.78 -1.37
N ILE A 20 0.56 8.70 -2.13
CA ILE A 20 1.72 7.97 -2.65
C ILE A 20 1.51 7.67 -4.13
N SER A 21 2.58 7.77 -4.91
CA SER A 21 2.63 7.41 -6.32
C SER A 21 4.00 6.82 -6.60
N GLY A 22 4.05 5.77 -7.40
CA GLY A 22 5.28 5.15 -7.86
C GLY A 22 5.14 4.74 -9.32
N TYR A 23 6.24 4.24 -9.88
CA TYR A 23 6.26 3.71 -11.23
C TYR A 23 7.24 2.53 -11.31
N THR A 24 7.02 1.63 -12.25
CA THR A 24 7.98 0.63 -12.67
C THR A 24 7.98 0.54 -14.20
N SER A 25 8.97 -0.15 -14.76
CA SER A 25 9.11 -0.36 -16.21
C SER A 25 8.74 -1.80 -16.54
N GLU A 26 7.47 -2.03 -16.85
CA GLU A 26 6.96 -3.34 -17.26
C GLU A 26 6.47 -3.33 -18.72
N ILE A 27 6.50 -4.50 -19.35
CA ILE A 27 6.00 -4.69 -20.73
C ILE A 27 4.46 -4.74 -20.73
N THR A 28 3.86 -5.30 -19.68
CA THR A 28 2.42 -5.45 -19.49
C THR A 28 1.85 -4.36 -18.59
N THR A 29 0.52 -4.36 -18.43
CA THR A 29 -0.11 -3.53 -17.39
C THR A 29 0.28 -4.10 -16.03
N ILE A 30 0.76 -3.23 -15.15
CA ILE A 30 1.13 -3.60 -13.77
C ILE A 30 -0.13 -3.91 -12.95
N ASP A 31 0.01 -4.74 -11.91
CA ASP A 31 -1.04 -5.04 -10.93
C ASP A 31 -0.71 -4.38 -9.57
N PRO A 32 -1.03 -3.09 -9.36
CA PRO A 32 -0.56 -2.37 -8.19
C PRO A 32 -1.25 -2.83 -6.91
N LYS A 33 -0.46 -2.95 -5.84
CA LYS A 33 -0.92 -3.31 -4.49
C LYS A 33 -0.46 -2.27 -3.47
N LEU A 34 -1.40 -1.70 -2.74
CA LEU A 34 -1.10 -0.84 -1.59
C LEU A 34 -0.98 -1.69 -0.34
N ASN A 35 0.21 -1.72 0.25
CA ASN A 35 0.44 -2.34 1.56
C ASN A 35 0.45 -1.25 2.65
N ILE A 36 -0.38 -1.42 3.67
CA ILE A 36 -0.44 -0.56 4.86
C ILE A 36 0.14 -1.34 6.03
N TYR A 37 1.24 -0.83 6.58
CA TYR A 37 1.91 -1.38 7.75
C TYR A 37 1.62 -0.49 8.96
N HIS A 38 1.20 -1.08 10.08
CA HIS A 38 0.81 -0.31 11.27
C HIS A 38 0.96 -1.09 12.58
N ASP A 39 1.02 -0.32 13.67
CA ASP A 39 1.13 -0.82 15.05
C ASP A 39 -0.11 -0.44 15.90
N CYS A 40 -1.19 0.02 15.26
CA CYS A 40 -2.44 0.36 15.96
C CYS A 40 -2.99 -0.86 16.72
N ASN A 41 -3.21 -0.69 18.02
CA ASN A 41 -3.60 -1.75 18.95
C ASN A 41 -2.71 -3.01 18.88
N ASP A 42 -1.42 -2.84 18.55
CA ASP A 42 -0.54 -3.98 18.29
C ASP A 42 0.32 -4.44 19.49
N ASN A 43 0.15 -3.79 20.65
CA ASN A 43 0.95 -4.04 21.85
C ASN A 43 2.47 -4.04 21.53
N TRP A 44 3.24 -4.88 22.20
CA TRP A 44 4.69 -5.04 21.99
C TRP A 44 4.98 -6.31 21.17
N VAL A 45 4.20 -6.56 20.13
CA VAL A 45 4.43 -7.71 19.23
C VAL A 45 5.45 -7.30 18.16
N PRO A 46 6.50 -8.10 17.88
CA PRO A 46 7.49 -7.77 16.86
C PRO A 46 6.88 -7.70 15.46
N CYS A 47 7.50 -6.90 14.58
CA CYS A 47 7.05 -6.63 13.20
C CYS A 47 5.71 -5.87 13.16
N GLN A 48 5.20 -5.54 11.97
CA GLN A 48 3.99 -4.70 11.85
C GLN A 48 2.81 -5.50 11.30
N ARG A 49 1.59 -5.13 11.71
CA ARG A 49 0.35 -5.61 11.09
C ARG A 49 0.28 -5.06 9.67
N LYS A 50 -0.12 -5.90 8.71
CA LYS A 50 -0.14 -5.58 7.28
C LYS A 50 -1.52 -5.83 6.68
N ILE A 51 -2.06 -4.79 6.05
CA ILE A 51 -3.26 -4.84 5.23
C ILE A 51 -2.85 -4.60 3.78
N SER A 52 -3.40 -5.38 2.85
CA SER A 52 -3.11 -5.25 1.42
C SER A 52 -4.39 -4.90 0.66
N VAL A 53 -4.31 -3.88 -0.19
CA VAL A 53 -5.41 -3.43 -1.05
C VAL A 53 -4.94 -3.49 -2.50
N MET A 54 -5.63 -4.29 -3.32
CA MET A 54 -5.41 -4.30 -4.77
C MET A 54 -5.98 -3.03 -5.38
N ILE A 55 -5.18 -2.36 -6.20
CA ILE A 55 -5.57 -1.12 -6.87
C ILE A 55 -6.03 -1.48 -8.29
N PRO A 56 -7.27 -1.16 -8.68
CA PRO A 56 -7.77 -1.52 -10.00
C PRO A 56 -6.97 -0.88 -11.15
N ASP A 57 -6.81 -1.60 -12.25
CA ASP A 57 -6.00 -1.22 -13.42
C ASP A 57 -6.40 0.12 -14.02
N LYS A 58 -7.67 0.52 -13.86
CA LYS A 58 -8.14 1.84 -14.33
C LYS A 58 -7.33 3.00 -13.72
N TYR A 59 -6.70 2.82 -12.56
CA TYR A 59 -5.84 3.82 -11.91
C TYR A 59 -4.38 3.78 -12.38
N VAL A 60 -4.01 2.80 -13.21
CA VAL A 60 -2.71 2.73 -13.86
C VAL A 60 -2.71 3.62 -15.09
N SER A 61 -1.60 4.32 -15.32
CA SER A 61 -1.41 5.12 -16.53
C SER A 61 0.03 5.06 -17.01
N SER A 62 0.23 5.12 -18.32
CA SER A 62 1.56 5.18 -18.91
C SER A 62 2.32 6.45 -18.49
N GLY A 63 3.61 6.30 -18.20
CA GLY A 63 4.48 7.36 -17.73
C GLY A 63 4.71 7.32 -16.22
N LYS A 64 5.53 8.24 -15.70
CA LYS A 64 5.96 8.25 -14.29
C LYS A 64 4.95 8.89 -13.33
N THR A 65 3.95 9.60 -13.86
CA THR A 65 2.97 10.35 -13.07
C THR A 65 1.58 9.78 -13.33
N PRO A 66 0.84 9.37 -12.29
CA PRO A 66 -0.51 8.86 -12.46
C PRO A 66 -1.46 9.95 -12.95
N LYS A 67 -2.35 9.61 -13.90
CA LYS A 67 -3.41 10.52 -14.37
C LYS A 67 -4.55 10.71 -13.37
N GLN A 68 -4.78 9.71 -12.52
CA GLN A 68 -5.80 9.74 -11.48
C GLN A 68 -5.35 8.95 -10.26
N PHE A 69 -5.83 9.35 -9.09
CA PHE A 69 -5.50 8.69 -7.83
C PHE A 69 -6.63 7.76 -7.40
N TYR A 70 -6.27 6.56 -6.94
CA TYR A 70 -7.18 5.69 -6.20
C TYR A 70 -7.44 6.30 -4.82
N ASN A 71 -8.72 6.52 -4.49
CA ASN A 71 -9.10 6.97 -3.16
C ASN A 71 -9.35 5.73 -2.27
N ALA A 72 -8.39 5.43 -1.40
CA ALA A 72 -8.50 4.33 -0.44
C ALA A 72 -9.55 4.57 0.66
N GLY A 73 -10.08 5.80 0.77
CA GLY A 73 -11.00 6.20 1.82
C GLY A 73 -10.33 6.25 3.19
N ASN A 74 -11.15 6.14 4.22
CA ASN A 74 -10.70 6.05 5.61
C ASN A 74 -10.64 4.57 6.02
N ILE A 75 -9.50 4.16 6.57
CA ILE A 75 -9.27 2.78 7.00
C ILE A 75 -9.04 2.79 8.51
N GLU A 76 -9.97 2.21 9.26
CA GLU A 76 -9.89 2.10 10.73
C GLU A 76 -8.97 0.94 11.11
N LEU A 77 -7.77 1.24 11.61
CA LEU A 77 -6.69 0.27 11.84
C LEU A 77 -6.73 -0.41 13.23
N SER A 78 -7.63 0.03 14.13
CA SER A 78 -7.75 -0.53 15.48
C SER A 78 -8.33 -1.96 15.50
N GLY A 79 -9.21 -2.28 14.54
CA GLY A 79 -9.82 -3.60 14.37
C GLY A 79 -8.94 -4.56 13.56
N LYS A 80 -9.29 -5.85 13.54
CA LYS A 80 -8.62 -6.89 12.74
C LYS A 80 -9.31 -7.08 11.39
N PHE A 81 -8.57 -6.95 10.30
CA PHE A 81 -9.10 -7.18 8.96
C PHE A 81 -9.01 -8.67 8.58
N LYS A 82 -9.97 -9.14 7.78
CA LYS A 82 -9.90 -10.48 7.18
C LYS A 82 -8.74 -10.52 6.19
N GLY A 83 -7.85 -11.51 6.33
CA GLY A 83 -6.66 -11.63 5.49
C GLY A 83 -5.51 -10.70 5.87
N GLU A 84 -5.62 -9.99 7.00
CA GLU A 84 -4.50 -9.27 7.59
C GLU A 84 -3.37 -10.23 7.97
N THR A 85 -2.14 -9.83 7.65
CA THR A 85 -0.92 -10.60 7.95
C THR A 85 0.02 -9.79 8.83
N ARG A 86 1.20 -10.34 9.13
CA ARG A 86 2.28 -9.66 9.82
C ARG A 86 3.56 -9.82 9.02
N ASP A 87 4.32 -8.74 8.91
CA ASP A 87 5.52 -8.69 8.09
C ASP A 87 6.53 -7.71 8.70
N CYS A 88 7.81 -8.05 8.59
CA CYS A 88 8.94 -7.31 9.16
C CYS A 88 9.67 -6.48 8.10
N VAL A 89 9.24 -6.57 6.84
CA VAL A 89 9.84 -5.85 5.71
C VAL A 89 9.61 -4.35 5.87
N HIS A 90 10.72 -3.63 6.01
CA HIS A 90 10.79 -2.17 5.93
C HIS A 90 11.48 -1.78 4.64
#